data_AF-A0A356KVQ7-F1
#
_entry.id   AF-A0A356KVQ7-F1
#
_cell.length_a   1.000
_cell.length_b   1.000
_cell.length_c   1.000
_cell.angle_alpha   90.00
_cell.angle_beta   90.00
_cell.angle_gamma   90.00
#
_symmetry.space_group_name_H-M   'P 1'
#
loop_
_entity.id
_entity.type
_entity.pdbx_description
1 polymer ?
#
loop_
_entity_poly.entity_id
_entity_poly.type
_entity_poly.pdbx_seq_one_letter_code
_entity_poly.pdbx_strand_id
1 'polypeptide(L)'
;MKDLNALPIEARRRIFCALVHIARQPGGGAEASERAVLSRYADRLGLSEEAAKLEEEVSSGEHPPLGEGDAEREALLEGLIDVVTADGQLDEHERERFTKILASLGIEL
;
A
#
# COMPACT_ATOMS: atom_id res chain seq x y z
N MET A 1 8.41 16.48 5.22
CA MET A 1 7.61 15.45 4.54
C MET A 1 8.33 15.15 3.23
N LYS A 2 8.77 13.91 2.99
CA LYS A 2 9.45 13.54 1.74
C LYS A 2 8.50 13.70 0.55
N ASP A 3 9.00 14.21 -0.57
CA ASP A 3 8.25 14.28 -1.81
C ASP A 3 8.23 12.89 -2.46
N LEU A 4 7.14 12.15 -2.25
CA LEU A 4 6.99 10.80 -2.80
C LEU A 4 6.92 10.80 -4.34
N ASN A 5 6.58 11.94 -4.96
CA ASN A 5 6.57 12.09 -6.42
C ASN A 5 7.96 12.06 -7.05
N ALA A 6 9.02 12.23 -6.24
CA ALA A 6 10.40 12.11 -6.70
C ALA A 6 10.82 10.63 -6.93
N LEU A 7 10.04 9.67 -6.43
CA LEU A 7 10.30 8.25 -6.67
C LEU A 7 10.00 7.88 -8.15
N PRO A 8 10.73 6.90 -8.72
CA PRO A 8 10.39 6.35 -10.02
C PRO A 8 8.92 5.93 -10.08
N ILE A 9 8.24 6.15 -11.20
CA ILE A 9 6.81 5.83 -11.37
C ILE A 9 6.47 4.39 -10.96
N GLU A 10 7.34 3.44 -11.30
CA GLU A 10 7.16 2.03 -10.95
C GLU A 10 7.25 1.79 -9.43
N ALA A 11 8.11 2.52 -8.71
CA ALA A 11 8.17 2.45 -7.25
C ALA A 11 6.89 3.02 -6.63
N ARG A 12 6.38 4.13 -7.17
CA ARG A 12 5.13 4.74 -6.71
C ARG A 12 3.95 3.79 -6.88
N ARG A 13 3.84 3.15 -8.05
CA ARG A 13 2.83 2.11 -8.33
C ARG A 13 2.93 0.94 -7.37
N ARG A 14 4.13 0.41 -7.14
CA ARG A 14 4.36 -0.68 -6.18
C ARG A 14 3.92 -0.34 -4.77
N ILE A 15 4.27 0.85 -4.29
CA ILE A 15 3.84 1.34 -2.98
C ILE A 15 2.30 1.37 -2.94
N PHE A 16 1.66 2.03 -3.91
CA PHE A 16 0.20 2.13 -3.93
C PHE A 16 -0.48 0.75 -3.97
N CYS A 17 -0.02 -0.16 -4.82
CA CYS A 17 -0.56 -1.51 -4.92
C CYS A 17 -0.40 -2.29 -3.61
N ALA A 18 0.71 -2.14 -2.89
CA ALA A 18 0.92 -2.77 -1.59
C ALA A 18 -0.04 -2.22 -0.52
N LEU A 19 -0.30 -0.91 -0.52
CA LEU A 19 -1.28 -0.30 0.38
C LEU A 19 -2.70 -0.80 0.10
N VAL A 20 -3.09 -0.86 -1.17
CA VAL A 20 -4.37 -1.44 -1.58
C VAL A 20 -4.48 -2.90 -1.16
N HIS A 21 -3.39 -3.67 -1.28
CA HIS A 21 -3.38 -5.08 -0.89
C HIS A 21 -3.69 -5.26 0.59
N ILE A 22 -3.08 -4.45 1.47
CA ILE A 22 -3.36 -4.51 2.91
C ILE A 22 -4.81 -4.13 3.21
N ALA A 23 -5.24 -2.98 2.67
CA ALA A 23 -6.53 -2.37 2.96
C ALA A 23 -7.73 -3.17 2.45
N ARG A 24 -7.54 -4.28 1.72
CA ARG A 24 -8.65 -5.05 1.16
C ARG A 24 -9.15 -6.09 2.12
N GLN A 25 -10.45 -6.04 2.41
CA GLN A 25 -11.10 -7.06 3.21
C GLN A 25 -11.44 -8.32 2.38
N PRO A 26 -11.40 -9.52 3.00
CA PRO A 26 -11.89 -10.74 2.36
C PRO A 26 -13.37 -10.60 1.97
N GLY A 27 -13.67 -10.68 0.66
CA GLY A 27 -15.04 -10.57 0.15
C GLY A 27 -15.53 -9.14 -0.12
N GLY A 28 -14.65 -8.13 -0.06
CA GLY A 28 -15.02 -6.72 -0.27
C GLY A 28 -13.88 -5.80 -0.71
N GLY A 29 -14.16 -4.49 -0.67
CA GLY A 29 -13.17 -3.41 -0.85
C GLY A 29 -12.60 -2.96 0.50
N ALA A 30 -11.93 -1.80 0.50
CA ALA A 30 -11.41 -1.17 1.71
C ALA A 30 -12.51 -0.48 2.53
N GLU A 31 -12.30 -0.37 3.85
CA GLU A 31 -13.17 0.42 4.71
C GLU A 31 -13.12 1.91 4.37
N ALA A 32 -14.09 2.70 4.84
CA ALA A 32 -14.15 4.13 4.54
C ALA A 32 -12.92 4.91 5.06
N SER A 33 -12.39 4.52 6.22
CA SER A 33 -11.17 5.07 6.84
C SER A 33 -9.94 4.77 5.97
N GLU A 34 -9.75 3.52 5.58
CA GLU A 34 -8.64 3.08 4.75
C GLU A 34 -8.72 3.67 3.34
N ARG A 35 -9.93 3.77 2.77
CA ARG A 35 -10.14 4.40 1.46
C ARG A 35 -9.73 5.88 1.47
N ALA A 36 -9.94 6.58 2.58
CA ALA A 36 -9.45 7.95 2.73
C ALA A 36 -7.92 8.01 2.77
N VAL A 37 -7.25 7.02 3.37
CA VAL A 37 -5.79 6.89 3.35
C VAL A 37 -5.29 6.58 1.93
N LEU A 38 -5.90 5.61 1.24
CA LEU A 38 -5.56 5.26 -0.15
C LEU A 38 -5.70 6.48 -1.07
N SER A 39 -6.79 7.24 -0.97
CA SER A 39 -6.96 8.48 -1.75
C SER A 39 -5.84 9.48 -1.51
N ARG A 40 -5.42 9.69 -0.25
CA ARG A 40 -4.31 10.60 0.08
C ARG A 40 -2.99 10.09 -0.49
N TYR A 41 -2.75 8.78 -0.47
CA TYR A 41 -1.55 8.19 -1.05
C TYR A 41 -1.56 8.26 -2.57
N ALA A 42 -2.70 8.07 -3.23
CA ALA A 42 -2.83 8.29 -4.67
C ALA A 42 -2.42 9.72 -5.04
N ASP A 43 -2.89 10.73 -4.31
CA ASP A 43 -2.51 12.13 -4.54
C ASP A 43 -1.01 12.38 -4.25
N ARG A 44 -0.50 11.88 -3.11
CA ARG A 44 0.92 12.05 -2.72
C ARG A 44 1.89 11.37 -3.68
N LEU A 45 1.46 10.28 -4.32
CA LEU A 45 2.23 9.53 -5.30
C LEU A 45 1.97 10.02 -6.74
N GLY A 46 1.04 10.96 -6.94
CA GLY A 46 0.70 11.48 -8.27
C GLY A 46 0.09 10.41 -9.17
N LEU A 47 -0.73 9.52 -8.59
CA LEU A 47 -1.37 8.37 -9.24
C LEU A 47 -2.90 8.50 -9.27
N SER A 48 -3.48 9.65 -8.92
CA SER A 48 -4.94 9.82 -8.76
C SER A 48 -5.72 9.42 -10.02
N GLU A 49 -5.16 9.62 -11.22
CA GLU A 49 -5.79 9.24 -12.49
C GLU A 49 -5.76 7.72 -12.77
N GLU A 50 -4.78 6.99 -12.22
CA GLU A 50 -4.60 5.55 -12.45
C GLU A 50 -4.95 4.67 -11.24
N ALA A 51 -5.23 5.27 -10.08
CA ALA A 51 -5.52 4.58 -8.82
C ALA A 51 -6.61 3.51 -8.96
N ALA A 52 -7.70 3.82 -9.65
CA ALA A 52 -8.80 2.86 -9.88
C ALA A 52 -8.35 1.61 -10.68
N LYS A 53 -7.47 1.80 -11.66
CA LYS A 53 -6.91 0.69 -12.47
C LYS A 53 -5.97 -0.17 -11.63
N LEU A 54 -5.10 0.47 -10.83
CA LEU A 54 -4.20 -0.24 -9.93
C LEU A 54 -4.98 -1.03 -8.86
N GLU A 55 -6.08 -0.48 -8.34
CA GLU A 55 -6.98 -1.20 -7.42
C GLU A 55 -7.59 -2.45 -8.07
N GLU A 56 -7.96 -2.38 -9.35
CA GLU A 56 -8.49 -3.51 -10.11
C GLU A 56 -7.41 -4.57 -10.39
N GLU A 57 -6.19 -4.17 -10.72
CA GLU A 57 -5.04 -5.09 -10.93
C GLU A 57 -4.68 -5.83 -9.63
N VAL A 58 -4.66 -5.13 -8.49
CA VAL A 58 -4.51 -5.81 -7.19
C VAL A 58 -5.69 -6.75 -6.92
N SER A 59 -6.87 -6.44 -7.44
CA SER A 59 -8.07 -7.27 -7.36
C SER A 59 -8.02 -8.54 -8.18
N SER A 60 -7.34 -8.55 -9.31
CA SER A 60 -7.13 -9.75 -10.13
C SER A 60 -6.01 -10.67 -9.63
N GLY A 61 -5.31 -10.28 -8.56
CA GLY A 61 -4.20 -11.04 -8.00
C GLY A 61 -2.83 -10.63 -8.54
N GLU A 62 -2.75 -9.57 -9.33
CA GLU A 62 -1.48 -9.03 -9.79
C GLU A 62 -0.89 -8.10 -8.72
N HIS A 63 0.27 -8.46 -8.18
CA HIS A 63 0.98 -7.64 -7.20
C HIS A 63 2.42 -7.48 -7.71
N PRO A 64 2.85 -6.27 -8.07
CA PRO A 64 4.22 -6.09 -8.51
C PRO A 64 5.18 -6.35 -7.32
N PRO A 65 6.29 -7.07 -7.53
CA PRO A 65 7.25 -7.35 -6.47
C PRO A 65 7.83 -6.02 -5.96
N LEU A 66 7.93 -5.86 -4.63
CA LEU A 66 8.46 -4.64 -4.03
C LEU A 66 9.90 -4.38 -4.49
N GLY A 67 10.25 -3.11 -4.71
CA GLY A 67 11.60 -2.74 -5.09
C GLY A 67 12.59 -2.82 -3.92
N GLU A 68 13.88 -2.88 -4.27
CA GLU A 68 14.97 -2.98 -3.29
C GLU A 68 15.45 -1.62 -2.75
N GLY A 69 14.93 -0.50 -3.28
CA GLY A 69 15.41 0.83 -2.94
C GLY A 69 14.99 1.29 -1.55
N ASP A 70 15.93 1.78 -0.74
CA ASP A 70 15.68 2.24 0.63
C ASP A 70 14.57 3.30 0.73
N ALA A 71 14.52 4.24 -0.22
CA ALA A 71 13.49 5.28 -0.24
C ALA A 71 12.09 4.74 -0.57
N GLU A 72 12.01 3.69 -1.39
CA GLU A 72 10.74 3.00 -1.67
C GLU A 72 10.27 2.22 -0.44
N ARG A 73 11.19 1.51 0.22
CA ARG A 73 10.91 0.73 1.43
C ARG A 73 10.44 1.61 2.58
N GLU A 74 11.11 2.74 2.80
CA GLU A 74 10.72 3.71 3.84
C GLU A 74 9.33 4.30 3.56
N ALA A 75 9.09 4.75 2.32
CA ALA A 75 7.78 5.28 1.92
C ALA A 75 6.66 4.23 2.03
N LEU A 76 6.97 2.98 1.70
CA LEU A 76 6.06 1.87 1.89
C LEU A 76 5.74 1.67 3.36
N LEU A 77 6.75 1.52 4.23
CA LEU A 77 6.55 1.33 5.66
C LEU A 77 5.72 2.45 6.31
N GLU A 78 5.97 3.72 5.95
CA GLU A 78 5.13 4.84 6.38
C GLU A 78 3.67 4.65 5.95
N GLY A 79 3.43 4.29 4.69
CA GLY A 79 2.08 4.04 4.18
C GLY A 79 1.39 2.86 4.84
N LEU A 80 2.12 1.77 5.11
CA LEU A 80 1.54 0.61 5.79
C LEU A 80 1.09 0.99 7.20
N ILE A 81 1.88 1.79 7.93
CA ILE A 81 1.50 2.30 9.25
C ILE A 81 0.25 3.17 9.16
N ASP A 82 0.18 4.08 8.18
CA ASP A 82 -0.97 4.96 8.00
C ASP A 82 -2.27 4.18 7.68
N VAL A 83 -2.18 3.11 6.87
CA VAL A 83 -3.33 2.25 6.55
C VAL A 83 -3.77 1.47 7.78
N VAL A 84 -2.83 0.82 8.46
CA VAL A 84 -3.06 0.02 9.67
C VAL A 84 -3.62 0.83 10.85
N THR A 85 -3.31 2.12 10.92
CA THR A 85 -3.78 3.00 11.99
C THR A 85 -5.05 3.76 11.62
N ALA A 86 -5.58 3.58 10.40
CA ALA A 86 -6.71 4.35 9.89
C ALA A 86 -8.02 4.08 10.65
N ASP A 87 -8.25 2.83 11.03
CA ASP A 87 -9.38 2.36 11.84
C ASP A 87 -8.98 2.07 13.29
N GLY A 88 -7.67 2.03 13.57
CA GLY A 88 -7.08 1.80 14.88
C GLY A 88 -6.96 0.33 15.28
N GLN A 89 -7.24 -0.62 14.39
CA GLN A 89 -7.14 -2.06 14.66
C GLN A 89 -6.66 -2.84 13.44
N LEU A 90 -5.58 -3.59 13.59
CA LEU A 90 -5.19 -4.64 12.64
C LEU A 90 -6.02 -5.89 12.90
N ASP A 91 -6.88 -6.27 11.95
CA ASP A 91 -7.53 -7.57 12.01
C ASP A 91 -6.54 -8.72 11.69
N GLU A 92 -6.97 -9.97 11.89
CA GLU A 92 -6.10 -11.14 11.66
C GLU A 92 -5.62 -11.25 10.20
N HIS A 93 -6.45 -10.89 9.23
CA HIS A 93 -6.14 -10.97 7.81
C HIS A 93 -5.21 -9.85 7.37
N GLU A 94 -5.44 -8.63 7.85
CA GLU A 94 -4.56 -7.48 7.60
C GLU A 94 -3.19 -7.71 8.23
N ARG A 95 -3.15 -8.29 9.44
CA ARG A 95 -1.89 -8.68 10.09
C ARG A 95 -1.13 -9.72 9.28
N GLU A 96 -1.83 -10.70 8.71
CA GLU A 96 -1.20 -11.71 7.85
C GLU A 96 -0.61 -11.06 6.58
N ARG A 97 -1.36 -10.17 5.92
CA ARG A 97 -0.89 -9.43 4.73
C ARG A 97 0.30 -8.51 5.06
N PHE A 98 0.22 -7.78 6.16
CA PHE A 98 1.29 -6.93 6.67
C PHE A 98 2.56 -7.73 6.94
N THR A 99 2.45 -8.88 7.61
CA THR A 99 3.60 -9.76 7.89
C THR A 99 4.22 -10.31 6.61
N LYS A 100 3.42 -10.71 5.62
CA LYS A 100 3.92 -11.18 4.31
C LYS A 100 4.69 -10.08 3.57
N ILE A 101 4.18 -8.84 3.61
CA ILE A 101 4.87 -7.69 3.02
C ILE A 101 6.20 -7.43 3.72
N LEU A 102 6.25 -7.43 5.05
CA LEU A 102 7.50 -7.26 5.78
C LEU A 102 8.52 -8.37 5.50
N ALA A 103 8.07 -9.63 5.44
CA ALA A 103 8.94 -10.74 5.05
C ALA A 103 9.51 -10.56 3.64
N SER A 104 8.71 -10.04 2.69
CA SER A 104 9.18 -9.74 1.32
C SER A 104 10.20 -8.59 1.26
N LEU A 105 10.21 -7.73 2.28
CA LEU A 105 11.22 -6.68 2.48
C LEU A 105 12.47 -7.18 3.22
N GLY A 106 12.49 -8.43 3.69
CA GLY A 106 13.56 -8.96 4.54
C GLY A 106 13.51 -8.45 5.98
N ILE A 107 12.34 -7.99 6.43
CA ILE A 107 12.10 -7.53 7.81
C ILE A 107 11.41 -8.66 8.57
N GLU A 108 12.10 -9.24 9.56
CA GLU A 108 11.52 -10.20 10.49
C GLU A 108 10.93 -9.45 11.70
N LEU A 109 9.69 -9.80 12.08
CA LEU A 109 9.00 -9.28 13.26
C LEU A 109 9.15 -10.20 14.47
#